data_AF-A0A9X6FJ99-F1
#
_entry.id   AF-A0A9X6FJ99-F1
#
_cell.length_a   1.000
_cell.length_b   1.000
_cell.length_c   1.000
_cell.angle_alpha   90.00
_cell.angle_beta   90.00
_cell.angle_gamma   90.00
#
_symmetry.space_group_name_H-M   'P 1'
#
loop_
_entity.id
_entity.type
_entity.pdbx_description
1 polymer ?
#
loop_
_entity_poly.entity_id
_entity_poly.type
_entity_poly.pdbx_seq_one_letter_code
_entity_poly.pdbx_strand_id
1 'polypeptide(L)'
;NIQNTNYYHDDNKESKSHVLVDEEFKVSYNFLKGEGIPLSEIAITELGEFCDSFGSELIKHAAHKAIDENKPKWNYIKAILKSWEKQKVKTLDDVAALDRRFEMSKNKRLNGSGPGRSNRKEIVPEWLREDVEPTKKEIEKQNSQSIDEERERLQEVLNKYKS
;
A
#
# COMPACT_ATOMS: atom_id res chain seq x y z
N ASN A 1 -19.76 -42.84 -54.21
CA ASN A 1 -18.41 -43.07 -53.65
C ASN A 1 -18.27 -42.20 -52.42
N ILE A 2 -18.74 -42.69 -51.27
CA ILE A 2 -18.74 -41.93 -50.00
C ILE A 2 -17.55 -42.45 -49.21
N GLN A 3 -16.53 -41.61 -49.02
CA GLN A 3 -15.36 -41.93 -48.20
C GLN A 3 -15.74 -41.73 -46.73
N ASN A 4 -15.91 -42.84 -46.01
CA ASN A 4 -16.08 -42.89 -44.56
C ASN A 4 -14.75 -42.50 -43.88
N THR A 5 -14.73 -41.41 -43.12
CA THR A 5 -13.56 -41.01 -42.31
C THR A 5 -13.79 -41.42 -40.86
N ASN A 6 -13.56 -42.71 -40.56
CA ASN A 6 -13.35 -43.15 -39.19
C ASN A 6 -11.95 -42.69 -38.76
N TYR A 7 -11.91 -41.51 -38.13
CA TYR A 7 -10.72 -41.01 -37.43
C TYR A 7 -10.57 -41.81 -36.13
N TYR A 8 -9.60 -42.72 -36.10
CA TYR A 8 -9.15 -43.37 -34.88
C TYR A 8 -8.57 -42.31 -33.94
N HIS A 9 -9.21 -42.10 -32.79
CA HIS A 9 -8.63 -41.36 -31.68
C HIS A 9 -7.76 -42.35 -30.91
N ASP A 10 -6.45 -42.22 -31.08
CA ASP A 10 -5.44 -43.03 -30.41
C ASP A 10 -5.37 -42.65 -28.93
N ASP A 11 -5.89 -43.54 -28.09
CA ASP A 11 -5.81 -43.52 -26.64
C ASP A 11 -4.36 -43.74 -26.20
N ASN A 12 -3.51 -42.70 -26.23
CA ASN A 12 -2.22 -42.74 -25.53
C ASN A 12 -1.66 -41.36 -25.19
N LYS A 13 -2.45 -40.55 -24.48
CA LYS A 13 -1.92 -39.40 -23.74
C LYS A 13 -1.87 -39.70 -22.24
N GLU A 14 -0.96 -40.61 -21.91
CA GLU A 14 -0.15 -40.63 -20.68
C GLU A 14 -0.78 -39.95 -19.46
N SER A 15 -1.66 -40.71 -18.78
CA SER A 15 -2.13 -40.44 -17.44
C SER A 15 -0.97 -40.48 -16.44
N LYS A 16 -0.24 -39.37 -16.30
CA LYS A 16 0.84 -39.17 -15.31
C LYS A 16 0.54 -38.11 -14.24
N SER A 17 -0.69 -37.59 -14.16
CA SER A 17 -0.94 -36.35 -13.39
C SER A 17 -1.68 -36.51 -12.07
N HIS A 18 -2.15 -37.70 -11.66
CA HIS A 18 -3.03 -37.81 -10.48
C HIS A 18 -2.39 -38.38 -9.21
N VAL A 19 -1.17 -38.92 -9.27
CA VAL A 19 -0.47 -39.52 -8.11
C VAL A 19 0.51 -38.53 -7.44
N LEU A 20 0.93 -37.48 -8.15
CA LEU A 20 1.88 -36.48 -7.62
C LEU A 20 1.25 -35.48 -6.63
N VAL A 21 -0.07 -35.30 -6.69
CA VAL A 21 -0.83 -34.31 -5.92
C VAL A 21 -0.79 -34.61 -4.42
N ASP A 22 -0.87 -35.88 -4.06
CA ASP A 22 -0.93 -36.31 -2.66
C ASP A 22 0.40 -36.08 -1.93
N GLU A 23 1.52 -36.24 -2.64
CA GLU A 23 2.86 -36.04 -2.07
C GLU A 23 3.17 -34.55 -1.90
N GLU A 24 2.83 -33.71 -2.88
CA GLU A 24 3.01 -32.26 -2.75
C GLU A 24 2.14 -31.66 -1.64
N PHE A 25 0.91 -32.16 -1.50
CA PHE A 25 0.03 -31.80 -0.40
C PHE A 25 0.63 -32.18 0.96
N LYS A 26 1.08 -33.43 1.13
CA LYS A 26 1.73 -33.89 2.36
C LYS A 26 2.97 -33.06 2.69
N VAL A 27 3.81 -32.76 1.70
CA VAL A 27 5.01 -31.93 1.88
C VAL A 27 4.63 -30.53 2.39
N SER A 28 3.64 -29.89 1.76
CA SER A 28 3.17 -28.56 2.15
C SER A 28 2.52 -28.56 3.54
N TYR A 29 1.67 -29.55 3.80
CA TYR A 29 1.00 -29.70 5.09
C TYR A 29 1.98 -29.94 6.24
N ASN A 30 2.95 -30.84 6.05
CA ASN A 30 3.98 -31.11 7.04
C ASN A 30 4.87 -29.89 7.30
N PHE A 31 5.18 -29.11 6.26
CA PHE A 31 5.93 -27.87 6.39
C PHE A 31 5.17 -26.85 7.25
N LEU A 32 3.91 -26.56 6.92
CA LEU A 32 3.08 -25.62 7.69
C LEU A 32 2.90 -26.07 9.14
N LYS A 33 2.73 -27.37 9.37
CA LYS A 33 2.66 -27.95 10.71
C LYS A 33 3.98 -27.81 11.48
N GLY A 34 5.12 -27.98 10.80
CA GLY A 34 6.47 -27.81 11.36
C GLY A 34 6.76 -26.37 11.79
N GLU A 35 6.30 -25.40 10.99
CA GLU A 35 6.36 -23.96 11.30
C GLU A 35 5.37 -23.51 12.39
N GLY A 36 4.56 -24.43 12.93
CA GLY A 36 3.59 -24.13 13.98
C GLY A 36 2.36 -23.37 13.51
N ILE A 37 2.03 -23.43 12.22
CA ILE A 37 0.86 -22.76 11.64
C ILE A 37 -0.36 -23.68 11.80
N PRO A 38 -1.34 -23.34 12.66
CA PRO A 38 -2.50 -24.19 12.86
C PRO A 38 -3.41 -24.15 11.62
N LEU A 39 -3.71 -25.33 11.09
CA LEU A 39 -4.63 -25.52 9.97
C LEU A 39 -5.98 -26.02 10.50
N SER A 40 -7.04 -25.29 10.17
CA SER A 40 -8.42 -25.75 10.35
C SER A 40 -8.79 -26.76 9.27
N GLU A 41 -9.82 -27.58 9.47
CA GLU A 41 -10.32 -28.54 8.47
C GLU A 41 -10.61 -27.87 7.13
N ILE A 42 -11.22 -26.68 7.14
CA ILE A 42 -11.46 -25.87 5.94
C ILE A 42 -10.14 -25.45 5.28
N ALA A 43 -9.13 -25.09 6.09
CA ALA A 43 -7.82 -24.70 5.59
C ALA A 43 -7.07 -25.87 4.94
N ILE A 44 -7.28 -27.09 5.42
CA ILE A 44 -6.71 -28.31 4.85
C ILE A 44 -7.30 -28.57 3.46
N THR A 45 -8.62 -28.43 3.30
CA THR A 45 -9.27 -28.55 1.98
C THR A 45 -8.75 -27.50 1.00
N GLU A 46 -8.71 -26.23 1.43
CA GLU A 46 -8.19 -25.14 0.60
C GLU A 46 -6.71 -25.33 0.24
N LEU A 47 -5.92 -25.88 1.17
CA LEU A 47 -4.52 -26.21 0.91
C LEU A 47 -4.39 -27.22 -0.24
N GLY A 48 -5.29 -28.21 -0.32
CA GLY A 48 -5.36 -29.15 -1.44
C GLY A 48 -5.59 -28.43 -2.78
N GLU A 49 -6.62 -27.58 -2.84
CA GLU A 49 -6.96 -26.80 -4.05
C GLU A 49 -5.79 -25.90 -4.51
N PHE A 50 -5.07 -25.29 -3.57
CA PHE A 50 -3.89 -24.49 -3.88
C PHE A 50 -2.68 -25.34 -4.29
N CYS A 51 -2.52 -26.55 -3.75
CA CYS A 51 -1.48 -27.49 -4.19
C CYS A 51 -1.69 -27.85 -5.66
N ASP A 52 -2.93 -28.09 -6.09
CA ASP A 52 -3.25 -28.40 -7.48
C ASP A 52 -2.88 -27.27 -8.46
N SER A 53 -2.97 -26.02 -7.99
CA SER A 53 -2.76 -24.83 -8.83
C SER A 53 -1.32 -24.33 -8.86
N PHE A 54 -0.64 -24.34 -7.71
CA PHE A 54 0.67 -23.69 -7.53
C PHE A 54 1.81 -24.66 -7.18
N GLY A 55 1.46 -25.86 -6.72
CA GLY A 55 2.41 -26.84 -6.20
C GLY A 55 2.99 -26.48 -4.83
N SER A 56 3.72 -27.44 -4.25
CA SER A 56 4.24 -27.34 -2.88
C SER A 56 5.28 -26.24 -2.67
N GLU A 57 6.06 -25.92 -3.72
CA GLU A 57 7.14 -24.96 -3.64
C GLU A 57 6.63 -23.53 -3.44
N LEU A 58 5.60 -23.13 -4.19
CA LEU A 58 4.99 -21.81 -4.03
C LEU A 58 4.29 -21.68 -2.67
N ILE A 59 3.67 -22.75 -2.17
CA ILE A 59 3.02 -22.74 -0.85
C ILE A 59 4.04 -22.50 0.25
N LYS A 60 5.20 -23.18 0.22
CA LYS A 60 6.30 -22.91 1.15
C LYS A 60 6.77 -21.47 1.06
N HIS A 61 6.90 -20.94 -0.15
CA HIS A 61 7.36 -19.56 -0.34
C HIS A 61 6.34 -18.54 0.21
N ALA A 62 5.05 -18.77 0.02
CA ALA A 62 3.99 -17.95 0.62
C ALA A 62 4.00 -18.03 2.16
N ALA A 63 4.29 -19.21 2.72
CA ALA A 63 4.41 -19.42 4.15
C ALA A 63 5.64 -18.71 4.75
N HIS A 64 6.80 -18.77 4.09
CA HIS A 64 7.97 -17.99 4.48
C HIS A 64 7.67 -16.49 4.49
N LYS A 65 7.02 -15.98 3.45
CA LYS A 65 6.60 -14.57 3.39
C LYS A 65 5.63 -14.20 4.53
N ALA A 66 4.77 -15.13 4.95
CA ALA A 66 3.89 -14.93 6.10
C ALA A 66 4.66 -14.87 7.43
N ILE A 67 5.72 -15.67 7.58
CA ILE A 67 6.62 -15.66 8.73
C ILE A 67 7.43 -14.35 8.76
N ASP A 68 7.99 -13.93 7.64
CA ASP A 68 8.78 -12.68 7.52
C ASP A 68 7.93 -11.44 7.88
N GLU A 69 6.66 -11.44 7.49
CA GLU A 69 5.69 -10.38 7.84
C GLU A 69 5.11 -10.53 9.27
N ASN A 70 5.64 -11.48 10.06
CA ASN A 70 5.21 -11.83 11.42
C ASN A 70 3.69 -12.13 11.53
N LYS A 71 3.14 -12.76 10.48
CA LYS A 71 1.73 -13.17 10.38
C LYS A 71 1.63 -14.65 9.98
N PRO A 72 2.15 -15.60 10.79
CA PRO A 72 2.11 -17.04 10.50
C PRO A 72 0.71 -17.63 10.71
N LYS A 73 -0.24 -17.21 9.87
CA LYS A 73 -1.65 -17.64 9.90
C LYS A 73 -2.07 -18.06 8.51
N TRP A 74 -2.83 -19.16 8.42
CA TRP A 74 -3.36 -19.66 7.15
C TRP A 74 -4.08 -18.57 6.34
N ASN A 75 -4.92 -17.76 6.97
CA ASN A 75 -5.64 -16.68 6.28
C ASN A 75 -4.72 -15.69 5.55
N TYR A 76 -3.52 -15.43 6.11
CA TYR A 76 -2.56 -14.53 5.47
C TYR A 76 -1.87 -15.22 4.29
N ILE A 77 -1.48 -16.49 4.45
CA ILE A 77 -0.92 -17.32 3.37
C ILE A 77 -1.91 -17.43 2.20
N LYS A 78 -3.17 -17.76 2.49
CA LYS A 78 -4.26 -17.77 1.52
C LYS A 78 -4.41 -16.44 0.78
N ALA A 79 -4.27 -15.32 1.47
CA ALA A 79 -4.36 -14.01 0.83
C ALA A 79 -3.19 -13.76 -0.15
N ILE A 80 -1.98 -14.22 0.20
CA ILE A 80 -0.81 -14.18 -0.69
C ILE A 80 -1.06 -15.06 -1.92
N LEU A 81 -1.49 -16.31 -1.73
CA LEU A 81 -1.79 -17.25 -2.81
C LEU A 81 -2.87 -16.71 -3.76
N LYS A 82 -3.96 -16.13 -3.23
CA LYS A 82 -4.99 -15.45 -4.05
C LYS A 82 -4.47 -14.23 -4.80
N SER A 83 -3.50 -13.50 -4.24
CA SER A 83 -2.86 -12.39 -4.93
C SER A 83 -2.05 -12.89 -6.13
N TRP A 84 -1.32 -13.99 -5.95
CA TRP A 84 -0.56 -14.64 -7.02
C TRP A 84 -1.46 -15.23 -8.11
N GLU A 85 -2.60 -15.81 -7.73
CA GLU A 85 -3.62 -16.30 -8.65
C GLU A 85 -4.11 -15.18 -9.59
N LYS A 86 -4.45 -14.02 -9.01
CA LYS A 86 -4.88 -12.83 -9.76
C LYS A 86 -3.78 -12.31 -10.69
N GLN A 87 -2.53 -12.44 -10.28
CA GLN A 87 -1.37 -12.00 -11.04
C GLN A 87 -0.88 -13.08 -12.03
N LYS A 88 -1.56 -14.23 -12.11
CA LYS A 88 -1.25 -15.37 -13.00
C LYS A 88 0.19 -15.86 -12.86
N VAL A 89 0.70 -15.86 -11.63
CA VAL A 89 2.03 -16.38 -11.28
C VAL A 89 2.05 -17.89 -11.54
N LYS A 90 3.02 -18.36 -12.30
CA LYS A 90 3.21 -19.80 -12.56
C LYS A 90 4.56 -20.32 -12.09
N THR A 91 5.53 -19.43 -11.88
CA THR A 91 6.90 -19.79 -11.53
C THR A 91 7.40 -18.97 -10.33
N LEU A 92 8.42 -19.47 -9.65
CA LEU A 92 9.10 -18.71 -8.60
C LEU A 92 9.74 -17.42 -9.14
N ASP A 93 10.17 -17.40 -10.39
CA ASP A 93 10.71 -16.20 -11.04
C ASP A 93 9.65 -15.09 -11.15
N ASP A 94 8.41 -15.47 -11.47
CA ASP A 94 7.27 -14.54 -11.47
C ASP A 94 7.02 -13.95 -10.07
N VAL A 95 7.18 -14.75 -9.01
CA VAL A 95 7.07 -14.28 -7.62
C VAL A 95 8.16 -13.25 -7.31
N ALA A 96 9.41 -13.54 -7.65
CA ALA A 96 10.53 -12.63 -7.44
C ALA A 96 10.35 -11.31 -8.21
N ALA A 97 9.85 -11.39 -9.46
CA ALA A 97 9.53 -10.22 -10.26
C ALA A 97 8.42 -9.37 -9.62
N LEU A 98 7.41 -10.00 -9.02
CA LEU A 98 6.33 -9.31 -8.31
C LEU A 98 6.80 -8.65 -7.02
N ASP A 99 7.66 -9.31 -6.26
CA ASP A 99 8.21 -8.76 -5.03
C ASP A 99 9.07 -7.53 -5.34
N ARG A 100 9.92 -7.62 -6.37
CA ARG A 100 10.68 -6.46 -6.86
C ARG A 100 9.75 -5.31 -7.30
N ARG A 101 8.65 -5.59 -8.01
CA ARG A 101 7.66 -4.56 -8.39
C ARG A 101 6.98 -3.95 -7.17
N PHE A 102 6.64 -4.76 -6.17
CA PHE A 102 6.01 -4.33 -4.94
C PHE A 102 6.95 -3.39 -4.15
N GLU A 103 8.21 -3.76 -4.00
CA GLU A 103 9.24 -2.92 -3.37
C GLU A 103 9.43 -1.58 -4.09
N MET A 104 9.55 -1.60 -5.43
CA MET A 104 9.66 -0.38 -6.23
C MET A 104 8.42 0.52 -6.02
N SER A 105 7.23 -0.06 -5.97
CA SER A 105 5.99 0.68 -5.73
C SER A 105 5.91 1.26 -4.31
N LYS A 106 6.36 0.51 -3.30
CA LYS A 106 6.45 0.95 -1.90
C LYS A 106 7.42 2.12 -1.76
N ASN A 107 8.60 2.00 -2.37
CA ASN A 107 9.62 3.04 -2.33
C ASN A 107 9.19 4.30 -3.10
N LYS A 108 8.45 4.16 -4.21
CA LYS A 108 7.86 5.29 -4.94
C LYS A 108 6.81 6.04 -4.11
N ARG A 109 6.07 5.37 -3.22
CA ARG A 109 5.10 6.02 -2.32
C ARG A 109 5.78 6.73 -1.14
N LEU A 110 6.96 6.26 -0.73
CA LEU A 110 7.74 6.87 0.35
C LEU A 110 8.58 8.05 -0.14
N ASN A 111 9.19 7.94 -1.33
CA ASN A 111 10.08 8.96 -1.89
C ASN A 111 9.39 9.87 -2.91
N GLY A 112 8.27 9.43 -3.49
CA GLY A 112 7.40 10.26 -4.29
C GLY A 112 6.48 11.03 -3.36
N SER A 113 6.78 12.30 -3.14
CA SER A 113 5.84 13.31 -2.66
C SER A 113 4.43 12.92 -3.10
N GLY A 114 3.56 12.55 -2.15
CA GLY A 114 2.24 11.99 -2.43
C GLY A 114 1.38 12.86 -3.35
N PRO A 115 0.25 12.36 -3.86
CA PRO A 115 -0.70 13.13 -4.67
C PRO A 115 -1.36 14.18 -3.78
N GLY A 116 -0.63 15.26 -3.53
CA GLY A 116 -0.84 16.10 -2.36
C GLY A 116 0.00 17.38 -2.33
N ARG A 117 0.88 17.63 -3.31
CA ARG A 117 1.19 19.02 -3.70
C ARG A 117 0.03 19.55 -4.55
N SER A 118 -1.16 19.45 -3.98
CA SER A 118 -2.31 20.26 -4.35
C SER A 118 -1.87 21.71 -4.22
N ASN A 119 -2.28 22.55 -5.15
CA ASN A 119 -2.09 24.00 -5.16
C ASN A 119 -2.80 24.66 -3.97
N ARG A 120 -2.42 24.29 -2.75
CA ARG A 120 -3.01 24.75 -1.51
C ARG A 120 -2.47 26.15 -1.28
N LYS A 121 -3.20 27.13 -1.81
CA LYS A 121 -3.00 28.54 -1.48
C LYS A 121 -3.40 28.69 -0.02
N GLU A 122 -2.42 28.88 0.86
CA GLU A 122 -2.70 29.18 2.26
C GLU A 122 -3.55 30.45 2.32
N ILE A 123 -4.54 30.45 3.22
CA ILE A 123 -5.31 31.66 3.51
C ILE A 123 -4.37 32.53 4.33
N VAL A 124 -3.57 33.30 3.62
CA VAL A 124 -2.70 34.30 4.21
C VAL A 124 -3.61 35.36 4.86
N PRO A 125 -3.42 35.68 6.16
CA PRO A 125 -4.15 36.74 6.82
C PRO A 125 -4.03 38.07 6.05
N GLU A 126 -5.03 38.94 6.17
CA GLU A 126 -5.07 40.22 5.46
C GLU A 126 -3.78 41.04 5.64
N TRP A 127 -3.17 41.00 6.83
CA TRP A 127 -1.94 41.74 7.14
C TRP A 127 -0.68 41.25 6.41
N LEU A 128 -0.69 40.03 5.84
CA LEU A 128 0.45 39.41 5.16
C LEU A 128 0.25 39.37 3.62
N ARG A 129 -0.88 39.88 3.11
CA ARG A 129 -0.96 40.19 1.69
C ARG A 129 -0.07 41.41 1.45
N GLU A 130 1.00 41.25 0.67
CA GLU A 130 1.70 42.39 0.08
C GLU A 130 0.76 43.02 -0.94
N ASP A 131 -0.15 43.85 -0.44
CA ASP A 131 -1.05 44.61 -1.27
C ASP A 131 -0.26 45.64 -2.07
N VAL A 132 -0.51 45.60 -3.36
CA VAL A 132 -0.10 46.59 -4.35
C VAL A 132 -0.52 47.97 -3.83
N GLU A 133 0.46 48.87 -3.79
CA GLU A 133 0.42 50.16 -3.10
C GLU A 133 -0.85 51.00 -3.32
N PRO A 134 -1.42 51.51 -2.21
CA PRO A 134 -1.78 52.90 -2.10
C PRO A 134 -0.83 53.56 -1.09
N THR A 135 0.14 54.31 -1.61
CA THR A 135 0.82 55.44 -0.94
C THR A 135 1.02 55.32 0.59
N LYS A 136 2.06 54.57 1.00
CA LYS A 136 2.63 54.51 2.37
C LYS A 136 2.75 55.87 3.11
N LYS A 137 2.75 56.98 2.38
CA LYS A 137 2.90 58.34 2.93
C LYS A 137 1.66 58.92 3.62
N GLU A 138 0.44 58.45 3.32
CA GLU A 138 -0.78 58.98 3.95
C GLU A 138 -1.12 58.32 5.28
N ILE A 139 -0.88 57.01 5.40
CA ILE A 139 -1.16 56.22 6.62
C ILE A 139 -0.20 56.62 7.75
N GLU A 140 1.09 56.86 7.44
CA GLU A 140 2.07 57.31 8.43
C GLU A 140 1.76 58.70 8.99
N LYS A 141 1.22 59.62 8.16
CA LYS A 141 0.95 60.99 8.59
C LYS A 141 -0.27 61.09 9.51
N GLN A 142 -1.34 60.34 9.22
CA GLN A 142 -2.52 60.32 10.10
C GLN A 142 -2.25 59.56 11.41
N ASN A 143 -1.47 58.47 11.35
CA ASN A 143 -1.12 57.70 12.53
C ASN A 143 -0.14 58.44 13.46
N SER A 144 0.83 59.18 12.91
CA SER A 144 1.75 60.00 13.73
C SER A 144 1.04 61.15 14.42
N GLN A 145 0.18 61.89 13.72
CA GLN A 145 -0.62 62.96 14.31
C GLN A 145 -1.52 62.45 15.45
N SER A 146 -2.18 61.31 15.26
CA SER A 146 -3.04 60.70 16.28
C SER A 146 -2.26 60.21 17.51
N ILE A 147 -1.01 59.73 17.36
CA ILE A 147 -0.21 59.24 18.48
C ILE A 147 0.34 60.39 19.33
N ASP A 148 0.73 61.50 18.69
CA ASP A 148 1.28 62.65 19.40
C ASP A 148 0.22 63.37 20.24
N GLU A 149 -1.01 63.49 19.74
CA GLU A 149 -2.15 64.04 20.49
C GLU A 149 -2.50 63.18 21.72
N GLU A 150 -2.54 61.85 21.57
CA GLU A 150 -2.83 60.95 22.71
C GLU A 150 -1.71 60.99 23.76
N ARG A 151 -0.45 61.18 23.33
CA ARG A 151 0.68 61.36 24.25
C ARG A 151 0.57 62.62 25.09
N GLU A 152 0.20 63.74 24.48
CA GLU A 152 0.01 65.02 25.18
C GLU A 152 -1.11 64.92 26.23
N ARG A 153 -2.25 64.33 25.83
CA ARG A 153 -3.37 64.06 26.74
C ARG A 153 -2.94 63.23 27.95
N LEU A 154 -2.15 62.17 27.74
CA LEU A 154 -1.64 61.34 28.84
C LEU A 154 -0.68 62.10 29.76
N GLN A 155 0.14 63.00 29.23
CA GLN A 155 1.02 63.85 30.03
C GLN A 155 0.24 64.84 30.91
N GLU A 156 -0.81 65.46 30.38
CA GLU A 156 -1.69 66.34 31.16
C GLU A 156 -2.39 65.58 32.30
N VAL A 157 -2.90 64.38 32.00
CA VAL A 157 -3.48 63.49 33.02
C VAL A 157 -2.45 63.21 34.11
N LEU A 158 -1.22 62.85 33.75
CA LEU A 158 -0.14 62.62 34.72
C LEU A 158 0.20 63.87 35.55
N ASN A 159 0.25 65.06 34.92
CA ASN A 159 0.51 66.32 35.62
C ASN A 159 -0.59 66.67 36.61
N LYS A 160 -1.86 66.39 36.28
CA LYS A 160 -3.00 66.60 37.17
C LYS A 160 -2.91 65.79 38.46
N TYR A 161 -2.32 64.59 38.41
CA TYR A 161 -2.14 63.73 39.59
C TYR A 161 -0.78 63.92 40.29
N LYS A 162 0.06 64.84 39.81
CA LYS A 162 1.39 65.11 40.37
C LYS A 162 1.43 66.37 41.27
N SER A 163 0.27 67.00 41.51
CA SER A 163 0.03 68.03 42.54
C SER A 163 -0.53 67.44 43.82
#